data_AF-A0A519GCC0-F1
#
_entry.id   AF-A0A519GCC0-F1
#
_cell.length_a   1.000
_cell.length_b   1.000
_cell.length_c   1.000
_cell.angle_alpha   90.00
_cell.angle_beta   90.00
_cell.angle_gamma   90.00
#
_symmetry.space_group_name_H-M   'P 1'
#
loop_
_entity.id
_entity.type
_entity.pdbx_description
1 polymer ?
#
loop_
_entity_poly.entity_id
_entity_poly.type
_entity_poly.pdbx_seq_one_letter_code
_entity_poly.pdbx_strand_id
1 'polypeptide(L)' 'MLILAATPIGRADDASPRLVAALGSADVVAAEDTRRLRR' A
#
# COMPACT_ATOMS: atom_id res chain seq x y z
N MET A 1 -7.34 -0.83 13.78
CA MET A 1 -7.20 0.54 13.21
C MET A 1 -7.40 0.42 11.71
N LEU A 2 -8.16 1.32 11.09
CA LEU A 2 -8.35 1.35 9.63
C LEU A 2 -7.55 2.51 9.04
N ILE A 3 -6.71 2.23 8.05
CA ILE A 3 -5.95 3.24 7.31
C ILE A 3 -6.44 3.23 5.87
N LEU A 4 -6.85 4.40 5.38
CA LEU A 4 -7.08 4.61 3.95
C LEU A 4 -5.77 5.11 3.34
N ALA A 5 -5.17 4.26 2.52
CA ALA A 5 -3.88 4.49 1.90
C ALA A 5 -4.07 4.81 0.41
N ALA A 6 -3.61 5.98 -0.04
CA ALA A 6 -3.50 6.28 -1.45
C ALA A 6 -2.26 5.59 -2.04
N THR A 7 -2.41 4.89 -3.17
CA THR A 7 -1.28 4.32 -3.91
C THR A 7 -0.72 5.34 -4.90
N PRO A 8 0.61 5.35 -5.13
CA PRO A 8 1.21 6.22 -6.14
C PRO A 8 0.70 5.85 -7.53
N ILE A 9 0.47 6.87 -8.36
CA ILE A 9 0.17 6.68 -9.78
C ILE A 9 1.51 6.65 -10.53
N GLY A 10 1.87 5.50 -11.11
CA GLY A 10 3.13 5.33 -11.82
C GLY A 10 4.02 4.30 -11.15
N ARG A 11 5.13 4.73 -10.53
CA ARG A 11 6.13 3.82 -9.96
C ARG A 11 5.79 3.50 -8.50
N ALA A 12 5.97 2.23 -8.12
CA ALA A 12 5.74 1.79 -6.74
C ALA A 12 6.69 2.47 -5.75
N ASP A 13 7.91 2.78 -6.19
CA ASP A 13 8.96 3.42 -5.38
C ASP A 13 8.63 4.87 -4.99
N ASP A 14 7.63 5.48 -5.64
CA ASP A 14 7.11 6.80 -5.26
C ASP A 14 6.23 6.74 -4.00
N ALA A 15 6.03 5.54 -3.42
CA ALA A 15 5.29 5.35 -2.18
C ALA A 15 5.94 6.11 -1.02
N SER A 16 5.11 6.86 -0.28
CA SER A 16 5.60 7.58 0.90
C SER A 16 6.16 6.61 1.97
N PRO A 17 7.16 7.02 2.77
CA PRO A 17 7.68 6.19 3.86
C PRO A 17 6.59 5.73 4.84
N ARG A 18 5.56 6.56 5.05
CA ARG A 18 4.41 6.22 5.90
C ARG A 18 3.54 5.10 5.29
N LEU A 19 3.34 5.11 3.98
CA LEU A 19 2.60 4.05 3.28
C LEU A 19 3.36 2.72 3.39
N VAL A 20 4.66 2.74 3.14
CA VAL A 20 5.52 1.55 3.26
C VAL A 20 5.45 0.97 4.67
N ALA A 21 5.62 1.81 5.70
CA ALA A 21 5.52 1.38 7.09
C ALA A 21 4.14 0.78 7.41
N ALA A 22 3.05 1.43 6.97
CA ALA A 22 1.69 0.96 7.22
C ALA A 22 1.41 -0.39 6.56
N LEU A 23 1.85 -0.59 5.32
CA LEU A 23 1.73 -1.88 4.61
C LEU A 23 2.59 -2.97 5.27
N GLY A 24 3.81 -2.63 5.71
CA GLY A 24 4.72 -3.58 6.35
C GLY A 24 4.26 -4.05 7.73
N SER A 25 3.46 -3.26 8.44
CA SER A 25 2.93 -3.61 9.76
C SER A 25 1.47 -4.10 9.73
N ALA A 26 0.81 -4.10 8.58
CA ALA A 26 -0.61 -4.47 8.51
C ALA A 26 -0.78 -5.99 8.51
N ASP A 27 -1.59 -6.51 9.44
CA ASP A 27 -1.96 -7.93 9.46
C ASP A 27 -2.83 -8.31 8.24
N VAL A 28 -3.65 -7.37 7.77
CA VAL A 28 -4.56 -7.55 6.64
C VAL A 28 -4.54 -6.33 5.74
N VAL A 29 -4.41 -6.56 4.43
CA VAL A 29 -4.55 -5.52 3.41
C VAL A 29 -5.73 -5.86 2.51
N ALA A 30 -6.73 -4.97 2.50
CA ALA A 30 -7.82 -5.00 1.54
C ALA A 30 -7.41 -4.18 0.30
N ALA A 31 -7.47 -4.79 -0.88
CA ALA A 31 -7.22 -4.12 -2.14
C ALA A 31 -8.10 -4.68 -3.26
N GLU A 32 -8.56 -3.80 -4.14
CA GLU A 32 -9.35 -4.18 -5.32
C GLU A 32 -8.51 -4.99 -6.33
N ASP A 33 -7.31 -4.50 -6.68
CA ASP A 33 -6.38 -5.21 -7.58
C ASP A 33 -5.15 -5.75 -6.83
N THR A 34 -5.31 -6.93 -6.25
CA THR A 34 -4.24 -7.63 -5.49
C THR A 34 -3.05 -8.05 -6.36
N ARG A 35 -3.20 -8.09 -7.69
CA ARG A 35 -2.10 -8.42 -8.61
C ARG A 35 -1.09 -7.30 -8.71
N ARG A 36 -1.55 -6.05 -8.66
CA ARG A 36 -0.68 -4.86 -8.69
C ARG A 36 -0.03 -4.60 -7.34
N LEU A 37 -0.76 -4.84 -6.25
CA LEU A 37 -0.28 -4.58 -4.89
C LEU A 37 0.97 -5.39 -4.52
N ARG A 38 1.16 -6.58 -5.10
CA ARG A 38 2.29 -7.47 -4.78
C ARG A 38 3.50 -7.32 -5.72
N ARG A 39 3.43 -6.45 -6.72
CA ARG A 39 4.55 -6.16 -7.63
C ARG A 39 5.50 -5.16 -6.99
#